data_AF-A0A522QXV6-F1
#
_entry.id   AF-A0A522QXV6-F1
#
_cell.length_a   1.000
_cell.length_b   1.000
_cell.length_c   1.000
_cell.angle_alpha   90.00
_cell.angle_beta   90.00
_cell.angle_gamma   90.00
#
_symmetry.space_group_name_H-M   'P 1'
#
loop_
_entity.id
_entity.type
_entity.pdbx_description
1 polymer ?
#
loop_
_entity_poly.entity_id
_entity_poly.type
_entity_poly.pdbx_seq_one_letter_code
_entity_poly.pdbx_strand_id
1 'polypeptide(L)'
;MPSTVDSHEPLTMSGRVQVVVAHPDDETFGCGSLLLHARAAGATTAVCCATRGEAGGTGADLGAVRERELREAAAVLGVDHVDLLGFLDSGMSGPAAPATLVGAPVVDVTASVRAAVDAFGPDVLVTLDASDGHRDHARIRDVTIAVARPASARSACTPHRPPRTTACRRTCGGRSWPTCTCARWT
;
A
#
# COMPACT_ATOMS: atom_id res chain seq x y z
N MET A 1 -46.04 0.46 12.37
CA MET A 1 -45.55 0.58 10.97
C MET A 1 -44.22 -0.15 10.90
N PRO A 2 -44.04 -1.19 10.08
CA PRO A 2 -42.70 -1.70 9.84
C PRO A 2 -41.99 -0.69 8.94
N SER A 3 -40.94 -0.06 9.45
CA SER A 3 -40.00 0.74 8.67
C SER A 3 -39.35 -0.20 7.65
N THR A 4 -39.62 0.04 6.37
CA THR A 4 -38.84 -0.47 5.25
C THR A 4 -37.40 -0.02 5.46
N VAL A 5 -36.56 -0.91 5.98
CA VAL A 5 -35.13 -0.86 5.70
C VAL A 5 -35.02 -0.90 4.20
N ASP A 6 -34.47 0.17 3.63
CA ASP A 6 -34.25 0.28 2.20
C ASP A 6 -33.46 -0.95 1.79
N SER A 7 -34.05 -1.77 0.90
CA SER A 7 -33.41 -2.95 0.35
C SER A 7 -32.26 -2.46 -0.52
N HIS A 8 -31.11 -2.18 0.10
CA HIS A 8 -29.88 -1.90 -0.61
C HIS A 8 -29.63 -3.08 -1.52
N GLU A 9 -29.79 -2.85 -2.82
CA GLU A 9 -29.32 -3.76 -3.85
C GLU A 9 -27.87 -4.11 -3.51
N PRO A 10 -27.52 -5.40 -3.37
CA PRO A 10 -26.18 -5.78 -2.95
C PRO A 10 -25.19 -5.15 -3.91
N LEU A 11 -24.23 -4.38 -3.38
CA LEU A 11 -23.15 -3.80 -4.17
C LEU A 11 -22.48 -4.94 -4.94
N THR A 12 -22.68 -5.02 -6.25
CA THR A 12 -21.95 -5.96 -7.09
C THR A 12 -20.61 -5.34 -7.42
N MET A 13 -19.54 -5.88 -6.84
CA MET A 13 -18.17 -5.53 -7.17
C MET A 13 -17.60 -6.62 -8.07
N SER A 14 -17.62 -6.36 -9.38
CA SER A 14 -16.80 -7.11 -10.32
C SER A 14 -15.38 -6.56 -10.24
N GLY A 15 -14.41 -7.37 -9.79
CA GLY A 15 -13.01 -6.95 -9.74
C GLY A 15 -12.14 -7.85 -8.85
N ARG A 16 -10.87 -7.49 -8.76
CA ARG A 16 -9.85 -8.19 -7.97
C ARG A 16 -9.34 -7.29 -6.86
N VAL A 17 -9.48 -7.74 -5.61
CA VAL A 17 -9.06 -6.99 -4.41
C VAL A 17 -7.90 -7.72 -3.75
N GLN A 18 -6.78 -7.05 -3.56
CA GLN A 18 -5.65 -7.60 -2.83
C GLN A 18 -5.35 -6.78 -1.57
N VAL A 19 -5.21 -7.47 -0.45
CA VAL A 19 -4.78 -6.91 0.82
C VAL A 19 -3.31 -7.27 1.03
N VAL A 20 -2.45 -6.28 1.26
CA VAL A 20 -1.02 -6.46 1.53
C VAL A 20 -0.72 -6.06 2.97
N VAL A 21 -0.28 -7.01 3.78
CA VAL A 21 -0.09 -6.86 5.23
C VAL A 21 1.25 -7.42 5.70
N ALA A 22 1.64 -7.11 6.93
CA ALA A 22 2.94 -7.51 7.46
C ALA A 22 2.91 -8.91 8.10
N HIS A 23 1.89 -9.20 8.92
CA HIS A 23 1.84 -10.41 9.74
C HIS A 23 0.51 -11.18 9.59
N PRO A 24 0.50 -12.49 9.93
CA PRO A 24 -0.72 -13.30 10.03
C PRO A 24 -1.67 -12.84 11.13
N ASP A 25 -2.78 -12.18 10.80
CA ASP A 25 -3.84 -11.61 11.67
C ASP A 25 -4.24 -10.21 11.20
N ASP A 26 -3.28 -9.46 10.66
CA ASP A 26 -3.48 -8.12 10.12
C ASP A 26 -4.59 -8.09 9.05
N GLU A 27 -4.68 -9.12 8.19
CA GLU A 27 -5.72 -9.23 7.17
C GLU A 27 -7.10 -9.42 7.78
N THR A 28 -7.18 -10.11 8.91
CA THR A 28 -8.42 -10.38 9.62
C THR A 28 -8.83 -9.17 10.45
N PHE A 29 -7.92 -8.62 11.27
CA PHE A 29 -8.20 -7.51 12.17
C PHE A 29 -8.39 -6.19 11.42
N GLY A 30 -7.50 -5.89 10.48
CA GLY A 30 -7.52 -4.64 9.73
C GLY A 30 -8.47 -4.66 8.54
N CYS A 31 -8.65 -5.81 7.89
CA CYS A 31 -9.32 -5.89 6.59
C CYS A 31 -10.39 -7.00 6.47
N GLY A 32 -10.70 -7.74 7.54
CA GLY A 32 -11.56 -8.92 7.45
C GLY A 32 -12.98 -8.59 6.98
N SER A 33 -13.55 -7.48 7.49
CA SER A 33 -14.85 -7.00 7.01
C SER A 33 -14.82 -6.64 5.53
N LEU A 34 -13.77 -5.95 5.07
CA LEU A 34 -13.60 -5.58 3.67
C LEU A 34 -13.50 -6.83 2.78
N LEU A 35 -12.73 -7.84 3.17
CA LEU A 35 -12.58 -9.09 2.42
C LEU A 35 -13.91 -9.84 2.31
N LEU A 36 -14.65 -9.98 3.41
CA LEU A 36 -15.97 -10.61 3.42
C LEU A 36 -16.96 -9.89 2.51
N HIS A 37 -17.01 -8.56 2.58
CA HIS A 37 -17.92 -7.77 1.75
C HIS A 37 -17.51 -7.81 0.28
N ALA A 38 -16.23 -7.69 -0.03
CA ALA A 38 -15.72 -7.81 -1.39
C ALA A 38 -16.07 -9.18 -2.00
N ARG A 39 -15.89 -10.26 -1.22
CA ARG A 39 -16.25 -11.61 -1.65
C ARG A 39 -17.75 -11.77 -1.86
N ALA A 40 -18.57 -11.30 -0.92
CA ALA A 40 -20.03 -11.32 -1.04
C ALA A 40 -20.54 -10.50 -2.23
N ALA A 41 -19.81 -9.44 -2.58
CA ALA A 41 -20.06 -8.60 -3.75
C ALA A 41 -19.61 -9.22 -5.09
N GLY A 42 -18.97 -10.39 -5.07
CA GLY A 42 -18.53 -11.13 -6.25
C GLY A 42 -17.08 -10.91 -6.68
N ALA A 43 -16.28 -10.17 -5.90
CA ALA A 43 -14.86 -9.95 -6.20
C ALA A 43 -14.04 -11.22 -5.98
N THR A 44 -12.94 -11.35 -6.72
CA THR A 44 -11.85 -12.29 -6.40
C THR A 44 -10.91 -11.61 -5.41
N THR A 45 -10.60 -12.27 -4.30
CA THR A 45 -9.85 -11.66 -3.20
C THR A 45 -8.52 -12.37 -2.97
N ALA A 46 -7.49 -11.61 -2.60
CA ALA A 46 -6.18 -12.14 -2.27
C ALA A 46 -5.58 -11.45 -1.04
N VAL A 47 -4.77 -12.19 -0.30
CA VAL A 47 -3.94 -11.68 0.80
C VAL A 47 -2.48 -11.94 0.47
N CYS A 48 -1.65 -10.91 0.53
CA CYS A 48 -0.20 -10.99 0.45
C CYS A 48 0.36 -10.60 1.82
N CYS A 49 0.92 -11.57 2.54
CA CYS A 49 1.49 -11.38 3.87
C CYS A 49 3.01 -11.42 3.79
N ALA A 50 3.67 -10.39 4.33
CA ALA A 50 5.11 -10.23 4.17
C ALA A 50 5.93 -11.24 5.00
N THR A 51 5.44 -11.59 6.19
CA THR A 51 6.15 -12.40 7.19
C THR A 51 5.26 -13.51 7.76
N ARG A 52 5.81 -14.38 8.62
CA ARG A 52 4.99 -15.33 9.39
C ARG A 52 4.76 -14.89 10.84
N GLY A 53 5.16 -13.67 11.19
CA GLY A 53 4.94 -13.14 12.53
C GLY A 53 5.71 -13.88 13.63
N GLU A 54 6.92 -14.35 13.31
CA GLU A 54 7.75 -15.20 14.17
C GLU A 54 8.21 -14.51 15.47
N ALA A 55 8.18 -13.17 15.52
CA ALA A 55 8.59 -12.39 16.70
C ALA A 55 7.42 -12.04 17.64
N GLY A 56 6.18 -12.43 17.30
CA GLY A 56 4.96 -12.05 18.02
C GLY A 56 4.67 -12.82 19.32
N GLY A 57 5.56 -13.71 19.78
CA GLY A 57 5.31 -14.48 20.99
C GLY A 57 6.41 -15.49 21.34
N THR A 58 6.10 -16.37 22.28
CA THR A 58 7.00 -17.44 22.72
C THR A 58 6.44 -18.79 22.30
N GLY A 59 7.13 -19.49 21.40
CA GLY A 59 6.76 -20.85 21.00
C GLY A 59 7.73 -21.38 19.96
N ALA A 60 8.04 -22.67 20.04
CA ALA A 60 8.74 -23.33 18.93
C ALA A 60 7.84 -23.30 17.68
N ASP A 61 8.45 -23.05 16.53
CA ASP A 61 7.78 -23.05 15.22
C ASP A 61 6.58 -22.10 15.10
N LEU A 62 6.56 -21.00 15.85
CA LEU A 62 5.45 -20.03 15.85
C LEU A 62 5.08 -19.56 14.45
N GLY A 63 6.06 -19.32 13.58
CA GLY A 63 5.80 -18.95 12.18
C GLY A 63 5.01 -20.01 11.42
N ALA A 64 5.31 -21.30 11.61
CA ALA A 64 4.56 -22.37 10.96
C ALA A 64 3.14 -22.51 11.54
N VAL A 65 2.95 -22.22 12.82
CA VAL A 65 1.63 -22.16 13.45
C VAL A 65 0.80 -21.02 12.84
N ARG A 66 1.34 -19.81 12.85
CA ARG A 66 0.66 -18.61 12.34
C ARG A 66 0.42 -18.66 10.84
N GLU A 67 1.29 -19.32 10.08
CA GLU A 67 1.05 -19.58 8.66
C GLU A 67 -0.17 -20.49 8.43
N ARG A 68 -0.41 -21.50 9.28
CA ARG A 68 -1.65 -22.30 9.20
C ARG A 68 -2.86 -21.46 9.60
N GLU A 69 -2.76 -20.71 10.70
CA GLU A 69 -3.84 -19.84 11.19
C GLU A 69 -4.25 -18.80 10.13
N LEU A 70 -3.28 -18.17 9.44
CA LEU A 70 -3.54 -17.27 8.31
C LEU A 70 -4.39 -17.96 7.23
N ARG A 71 -4.01 -19.17 6.82
CA ARG A 71 -4.73 -19.88 5.76
C ARG A 71 -6.12 -20.31 6.18
N GLU A 72 -6.28 -20.73 7.44
CA GLU A 72 -7.59 -21.08 8.01
C GLU A 72 -8.49 -19.84 8.11
N ALA A 73 -7.98 -18.70 8.59
CA ALA A 73 -8.70 -17.44 8.64
C ALA A 73 -9.07 -16.93 7.24
N ALA A 74 -8.13 -16.99 6.29
CA ALA A 74 -8.35 -16.64 4.89
C ALA A 74 -9.48 -17.47 4.25
N ALA A 75 -9.54 -18.78 4.54
CA ALA A 75 -10.61 -19.65 4.08
C ALA A 75 -11.99 -19.24 4.65
N VAL A 76 -12.05 -18.83 5.92
CA VAL A 76 -13.28 -18.32 6.56
C VAL A 76 -13.70 -16.98 5.95
N LEU A 77 -12.74 -16.10 5.63
CA LEU A 77 -12.97 -14.80 5.00
C LEU A 77 -13.32 -14.89 3.50
N GLY A 78 -13.23 -16.09 2.92
CA GLY A 78 -13.47 -16.33 1.49
C GLY A 78 -12.39 -15.74 0.59
N VAL A 79 -11.14 -15.73 1.06
CA VAL A 79 -9.96 -15.33 0.28
C VAL A 79 -9.58 -16.43 -0.71
N ASP A 80 -9.43 -16.08 -1.99
CA ASP A 80 -9.13 -17.03 -3.06
C ASP A 80 -7.62 -17.37 -3.12
N HIS A 81 -6.75 -16.43 -2.76
CA HIS A 81 -5.29 -16.59 -2.83
C HIS A 81 -4.58 -16.03 -1.60
N VAL A 82 -3.62 -16.79 -1.05
CA VAL A 82 -2.77 -16.35 0.05
C VAL A 82 -1.30 -16.53 -0.36
N ASP A 83 -0.58 -15.41 -0.42
CA ASP A 83 0.86 -15.38 -0.70
C ASP A 83 1.64 -15.00 0.56
N LEU A 84 2.72 -15.74 0.85
CA LEU A 84 3.68 -15.42 1.91
C LEU A 84 5.03 -15.07 1.28
N LEU A 85 5.50 -13.84 1.49
CA LEU A 85 6.73 -13.33 0.83
C LEU A 85 8.02 -13.88 1.45
N GLY A 86 7.96 -14.37 2.70
CA GLY A 86 9.06 -15.06 3.35
C GLY A 86 10.11 -14.16 4.03
N PHE A 87 9.83 -12.86 4.20
CA PHE A 87 10.62 -12.03 5.11
C PHE A 87 10.37 -12.45 6.56
N LEU A 88 11.37 -12.31 7.43
CA LEU A 88 11.17 -12.54 8.85
C LEU A 88 10.47 -11.34 9.50
N ASP A 89 9.63 -11.60 10.49
CA ASP A 89 9.11 -10.57 11.38
C ASP A 89 10.26 -9.79 12.04
N SER A 90 10.24 -8.46 11.95
CA SER A 90 11.27 -7.63 12.56
C SER A 90 11.02 -7.48 14.07
N GLY A 91 9.80 -7.66 14.55
CA GLY A 91 9.38 -7.32 15.91
C GLY A 91 9.28 -5.81 16.13
N MET A 92 8.94 -5.39 17.35
CA MET A 92 8.60 -3.99 17.66
C MET A 92 9.79 -3.01 17.60
N SER A 93 10.99 -3.41 18.06
CA SER A 93 12.12 -2.50 18.26
C SER A 93 13.48 -3.21 18.24
N GLY A 94 14.57 -2.46 18.45
CA GLY A 94 15.94 -2.99 18.43
C GLY A 94 16.52 -3.16 17.03
N PRO A 95 17.73 -3.73 16.89
CA PRO A 95 18.35 -3.97 15.59
C PRO A 95 17.52 -4.93 14.73
N ALA A 96 17.35 -4.62 13.44
CA ALA A 96 16.69 -5.49 12.47
C ALA A 96 17.76 -6.28 11.70
N ALA A 97 17.66 -7.62 11.70
CA ALA A 97 18.59 -8.45 10.94
C ALA A 97 18.29 -8.38 9.43
N PRO A 98 19.27 -8.61 8.54
CA PRO A 98 19.07 -8.43 7.09
C PRO A 98 17.94 -9.24 6.45
N ALA A 99 17.52 -10.36 7.06
CA ALA A 99 16.43 -11.19 6.57
C ALA A 99 15.03 -10.74 7.07
N THR A 100 14.95 -9.79 8.01
CA THR A 100 13.65 -9.27 8.48
C THR A 100 13.08 -8.25 7.52
N LEU A 101 11.78 -8.03 7.56
CA LEU A 101 11.09 -7.12 6.63
C LEU A 101 11.66 -5.69 6.66
N VAL A 102 12.00 -5.17 7.84
CA VAL A 102 12.65 -3.85 7.98
C VAL A 102 14.15 -3.89 7.70
N GLY A 103 14.83 -4.98 8.02
CA GLY A 103 16.28 -5.12 7.82
C GLY A 103 16.69 -5.41 6.37
N ALA A 104 15.79 -6.00 5.58
CA ALA A 104 16.01 -6.25 4.16
C ALA A 104 16.12 -4.93 3.36
N PRO A 105 16.93 -4.89 2.29
CA PRO A 105 16.97 -3.77 1.39
C PRO A 105 15.57 -3.46 0.84
N VAL A 106 15.16 -2.19 0.91
CA VAL A 106 13.81 -1.77 0.50
C VAL A 106 13.49 -2.12 -0.95
N VAL A 107 14.50 -2.18 -1.82
CA VAL A 107 14.37 -2.58 -3.23
C VAL A 107 13.92 -4.03 -3.36
N ASP A 108 14.40 -4.93 -2.51
CA ASP A 108 14.06 -6.36 -2.54
C ASP A 108 12.64 -6.58 -2.01
N VAL A 109 12.27 -5.87 -0.94
CA VAL A 109 10.88 -5.84 -0.44
C VAL A 109 9.93 -5.31 -1.50
N THR A 110 10.31 -4.20 -2.15
CA THR A 110 9.51 -3.59 -3.23
C THR A 110 9.36 -4.51 -4.43
N ALA A 111 10.43 -5.19 -4.85
CA ALA A 111 10.38 -6.15 -5.95
C ALA A 111 9.47 -7.34 -5.62
N SER A 112 9.54 -7.84 -4.38
CA SER A 112 8.72 -8.97 -3.92
C SER A 112 7.23 -8.61 -3.87
N VAL A 113 6.88 -7.46 -3.28
CA VAL A 113 5.49 -6.96 -3.26
C VAL A 113 5.00 -6.69 -4.69
N ARG A 114 5.82 -6.07 -5.54
CA ARG A 114 5.48 -5.86 -6.96
C ARG A 114 5.20 -7.17 -7.67
N ALA A 115 6.03 -8.18 -7.49
CA ALA A 115 5.82 -9.48 -8.12
C ALA A 115 4.47 -10.11 -7.72
N ALA A 116 4.11 -10.04 -6.43
CA ALA A 116 2.82 -10.53 -5.94
C ALA A 116 1.63 -9.70 -6.50
N VAL A 117 1.78 -8.38 -6.57
CA VAL A 117 0.76 -7.49 -7.15
C VAL A 117 0.61 -7.72 -8.64
N ASP A 118 1.69 -7.85 -9.40
CA ASP A 118 1.66 -8.05 -10.84
C ASP A 118 1.10 -9.45 -11.18
N ALA A 119 1.45 -10.48 -10.41
CA ALA A 119 0.90 -11.84 -10.57
C ALA A 119 -0.61 -11.89 -10.28
N PHE A 120 -1.05 -11.18 -9.25
CA PHE A 120 -2.48 -11.09 -8.92
C PHE A 120 -3.21 -9.97 -9.65
N GLY A 121 -2.57 -9.08 -10.42
CA GLY A 121 -3.22 -7.96 -11.14
C GLY A 121 -4.50 -7.38 -10.51
N PRO A 122 -4.46 -6.82 -9.28
CA PRO A 122 -5.63 -6.29 -8.59
C PRO A 122 -6.12 -4.97 -9.19
N ASP A 123 -7.45 -4.77 -9.17
CA ASP A 123 -8.07 -3.47 -9.44
C ASP A 123 -8.00 -2.55 -8.21
N VAL A 124 -8.05 -3.15 -7.03
CA VAL A 124 -7.98 -2.45 -5.74
C VAL A 124 -6.89 -3.09 -4.88
N LEU A 125 -5.96 -2.25 -4.44
CA LEU A 125 -4.89 -2.63 -3.52
C LEU A 125 -5.11 -1.96 -2.17
N VAL A 126 -5.12 -2.76 -1.10
CA VAL A 126 -5.36 -2.31 0.28
C VAL A 126 -4.15 -2.65 1.13
N THR A 127 -3.80 -1.77 2.07
CA THR A 127 -2.76 -2.01 3.08
C THR A 127 -3.09 -1.24 4.35
N LEU A 128 -2.34 -1.47 5.42
CA LEU A 128 -2.53 -0.80 6.70
C LEU A 128 -2.01 0.65 6.64
N ASP A 129 -2.62 1.55 7.43
CA ASP A 129 -2.14 2.92 7.56
C ASP A 129 -0.88 3.04 8.44
N ALA A 130 -0.58 1.97 9.19
CA ALA A 130 0.53 1.84 10.13
C ALA A 130 0.61 2.94 11.19
N SER A 131 -0.56 3.38 11.67
CA SER A 131 -0.68 4.33 12.79
C SER A 131 -0.47 3.69 14.17
N ASP A 132 -0.33 2.37 14.23
CA ASP A 132 -0.15 1.58 15.44
C ASP A 132 1.28 1.63 16.03
N GLY A 133 2.23 2.17 15.26
CA GLY A 133 3.64 2.26 15.64
C GLY A 133 4.48 1.03 15.31
N HIS A 134 3.92 0.00 14.65
CA HIS A 134 4.68 -1.17 14.27
C HIS A 134 5.55 -0.89 13.03
N ARG A 135 6.86 -1.11 13.13
CA ARG A 135 7.81 -0.80 12.06
C ARG A 135 7.61 -1.59 10.78
N ASP A 136 7.18 -2.85 10.90
CA ASP A 136 6.86 -3.70 9.75
C ASP A 136 5.59 -3.23 9.02
N HIS A 137 4.60 -2.72 9.75
CA HIS A 137 3.41 -2.10 9.16
C HIS A 137 3.81 -0.85 8.37
N ALA A 138 4.67 0.00 8.93
CA ALA A 138 5.16 1.19 8.24
C ALA A 138 5.92 0.81 6.95
N ARG A 139 6.77 -0.22 7.02
CA ARG A 139 7.51 -0.74 5.86
C ARG A 139 6.57 -1.27 4.78
N ILE A 140 5.60 -2.12 5.13
CA ILE A 140 4.73 -2.72 4.13
C ILE A 140 3.79 -1.70 3.51
N ARG A 141 3.29 -0.73 4.29
CA ARG A 141 2.51 0.41 3.78
C ARG A 141 3.30 1.20 2.74
N ASP A 142 4.50 1.65 3.09
CA ASP A 142 5.30 2.52 2.24
C ASP A 142 5.68 1.84 0.93
N VAL A 143 6.04 0.55 0.99
CA VAL A 143 6.33 -0.27 -0.19
C VAL A 143 5.07 -0.47 -1.03
N THR A 144 3.94 -0.83 -0.42
CA THR A 144 2.69 -1.07 -1.16
C THR A 144 2.21 0.20 -1.87
N ILE A 145 2.30 1.37 -1.23
CA ILE A 145 2.00 2.67 -1.85
C ILE A 145 2.96 2.95 -3.02
N ALA A 146 4.25 2.63 -2.87
CA ALA A 146 5.22 2.80 -3.95
C ALA A 146 4.94 1.87 -5.15
N VAL A 147 4.46 0.66 -4.90
CA VAL A 147 4.05 -0.31 -5.93
C VAL A 147 2.76 0.12 -6.64
N ALA A 148 1.79 0.66 -5.90
CA ALA A 148 0.52 1.14 -6.46
C ALA A 148 0.69 2.36 -7.38
N ARG A 149 1.73 3.17 -7.17
CA ARG A 149 1.98 4.36 -7.99
C ARG A 149 2.41 3.97 -9.41
N PRO A 150 1.71 4.44 -10.46
CA PRO A 150 2.11 4.15 -11.82
C PRO A 150 3.50 4.71 -12.11
N ALA A 151 4.30 3.97 -12.88
CA ALA A 151 5.66 4.37 -13.25
C ALA A 151 5.74 5.74 -13.96
N SER A 152 4.64 6.16 -14.61
CA SER A 152 4.46 7.46 -15.27
C SER A 152 4.21 8.63 -14.32
N ALA A 153 3.89 8.37 -13.04
CA ALA A 153 3.74 9.39 -12.00
C ALA A 153 5.08 9.82 -11.39
N ARG A 154 6.21 9.26 -11.86
CA ARG A 154 7.54 9.84 -11.64
C ARG A 154 7.61 11.13 -12.44
N SER A 155 7.15 12.23 -11.84
CA SER A 155 7.33 13.57 -12.37
C SER A 155 8.82 13.73 -12.67
N ALA A 156 9.17 13.73 -13.96
CA ALA A 156 10.47 14.15 -14.39
C ALA A 156 10.58 15.61 -13.96
N CYS A 157 11.27 15.84 -12.84
CA CYS A 157 11.79 17.16 -12.55
C CYS A 157 12.88 17.40 -13.60
N THR A 158 12.47 17.76 -14.82
CA THR A 158 13.36 18.42 -15.76
C THR A 158 13.86 19.65 -15.02
N PRO A 159 15.17 19.78 -14.73
CA PRO A 159 15.67 20.97 -14.10
C PRO A 159 15.26 22.13 -15.00
N HIS A 160 14.46 23.05 -14.43
CA HIS A 160 14.05 24.25 -15.12
C HIS A 160 15.32 24.97 -15.56
N ARG A 161 15.66 24.87 -16.85
CA ARG A 161 16.74 25.64 -17.44
C ARG A 161 16.26 27.10 -17.37
N PRO A 162 16.87 27.97 -16.54
CA PRO A 162 16.43 29.34 -16.49
C PRO A 162 16.55 29.92 -17.91
N PRO A 163 15.55 30.69 -18.38
CA PRO A 163 15.65 31.33 -19.68
C PRO A 163 16.92 32.17 -19.71
N ARG A 164 17.74 31.99 -20.74
CA ARG A 164 18.90 32.85 -21.00
C ARG A 164 18.39 34.28 -21.07
N THR A 165 18.70 35.07 -20.05
CA THR A 165 18.41 36.50 -20.04
C THR A 165 19.33 37.15 -21.07
N THR A 166 18.83 37.31 -22.30
CA THR A 166 19.43 38.28 -23.21
C THR A 166 19.11 39.65 -22.62
N ALA A 167 20.10 40.28 -22.00
CA ALA A 167 19.98 41.62 -21.44
C ALA A 167 19.60 42.61 -22.56
N CYS A 168 18.31 42.89 -22.71
CA CYS A 168 17.83 43.97 -23.56
C CYS A 168 18.13 45.29 -22.83
N ARG A 169 19.32 45.85 -23.06
CA ARG A 169 19.60 47.25 -22.71
C ARG A 169 18.78 48.14 -23.64
N ARG A 170 17.56 48.45 -23.24
CA ARG A 170 16.87 49.67 -23.68
C ARG A 170 16.57 50.49 -22.44
N THR A 171 17.46 51.45 -22.18
CA THR A 171 17.19 52.56 -21.26
C THR A 171 16.08 53.42 -21.88
N CYS A 172 14.93 53.47 -21.21
CA CYS A 172 13.85 54.41 -21.52
C CYS A 172 13.40 55.04 -20.20
N GLY A 173 13.58 56.37 -20.11
CA GLY A 173 12.88 57.34 -19.27
C GLY A 173 12.38 56.91 -17.90
N GLY A 174 13.03 57.41 -16.85
CA GLY A 174 12.64 57.19 -15.46
C GLY A 174 11.18 57.52 -15.14
N ARG A 175 10.50 56.57 -14.51
CA ARG A 175 9.51 56.70 -13.44
C ARG A 175 9.05 55.30 -13.01
N SER A 176 8.78 55.14 -11.71
CA SER A 176 8.49 53.87 -11.02
C SER A 176 6.99 53.57 -10.91
N TRP A 177 6.71 52.29 -10.57
CA TRP A 177 5.47 51.66 -10.04
C TRP A 177 4.52 50.97 -11.06
N PRO A 178 3.59 50.08 -10.61
CA PRO A 178 3.80 48.67 -10.25
C PRO A 178 2.85 47.74 -11.05
N THR A 179 3.12 46.44 -11.20
CA THR A 179 2.10 45.54 -11.80
C THR A 179 2.00 44.16 -11.15
N CYS A 180 0.84 43.95 -10.52
CA CYS A 180 0.17 42.66 -10.37
C CYS A 180 0.35 41.81 -11.64
N THR A 181 0.74 40.56 -11.45
CA THR A 181 0.69 39.57 -12.53
C THR A 181 -0.64 38.82 -12.43
N CYS A 182 -1.62 39.20 -13.24
CA CYS A 182 -2.74 38.33 -13.57
C CYS A 182 -2.22 37.23 -14.50
N ALA A 183 -2.18 35.98 -14.04
CA ALA A 183 -1.97 34.83 -14.92
C ALA A 183 -3.30 34.44 -15.56
N ARG A 184 -3.44 34.67 -16.86
CA ARG A 184 -4.51 34.10 -17.68
C ARG A 184 -3.96 32.83 -18.31
N TRP A 185 -4.61 31.71 -18.03
CA TRP A 185 -4.32 30.43 -18.66
C TRP A 185 -5.08 30.38 -19.99
N THR A 186 -4.36 30.15 -21.10
CA THR A 186 -4.94 29.76 -22.39
C THR A 186 -5.05 28.25 -22.45
#